data_AF-A0A6N7QEK1-F1
#
_entry.id   AF-A0A6N7QEK1-F1
#
_cell.length_a   1.000
_cell.length_b   1.000
_cell.length_c   1.000
_cell.angle_alpha   90.00
_cell.angle_beta   90.00
_cell.angle_gamma   90.00
#
_symmetry.space_group_name_H-M   'P 1'
#
loop_
_entity.id
_entity.type
_entity.pdbx_description
1 polymer ?
#
loop_
_entity_poly.entity_id
_entity_poly.type
_entity_poly.pdbx_seq_one_letter_code
_entity_poly.pdbx_strand_id
1 'polypeptide(L)'
;MILSLLMQMATSTPPMPPPASRGLCTPVQPEFAKFQVDEDYHVIGQQRRTGKLYSGTLRVQRVGSHYQLIRVVGGKSVRGVATPVVCGPDEVHLLQIRYANEPAFNCKMSINYDNYSVASCGPGGRDGWAVTGLEAWYPNGAP
;
A
#
# COMPACT_ATOMS: atom_id res chain seq x y z
N MET A 1 -23.45 -42.54 -13.27
CA MET A 1 -22.79 -41.31 -13.74
C MET A 1 -22.86 -40.27 -12.64
N ILE A 2 -21.77 -40.07 -11.89
CA ILE A 2 -21.64 -38.95 -10.95
C ILE A 2 -20.26 -38.35 -11.22
N LEU A 3 -20.24 -37.23 -11.93
CA LEU A 3 -19.03 -36.47 -12.24
C LEU A 3 -18.76 -35.54 -11.04
N SER A 4 -17.80 -35.90 -10.20
CA SER A 4 -17.38 -35.08 -9.06
C SER A 4 -16.55 -33.88 -9.55
N LEU A 5 -17.11 -32.68 -9.36
CA LEU A 5 -16.46 -31.41 -9.64
C LEU A 5 -15.48 -31.09 -8.49
N LEU A 6 -14.18 -31.26 -8.72
CA LEU A 6 -13.13 -30.81 -7.80
C LEU A 6 -12.88 -29.32 -8.01
N MET A 7 -13.45 -28.49 -7.14
CA MET A 7 -13.05 -27.08 -6.97
C MET A 7 -11.60 -27.03 -6.48
N GLN A 8 -10.69 -26.65 -7.37
CA GLN A 8 -9.32 -26.27 -7.00
C GLN A 8 -9.38 -24.94 -6.25
N MET A 9 -9.23 -25.01 -4.93
CA MET A 9 -8.92 -23.82 -4.13
C MET A 9 -7.49 -23.39 -4.48
N ALA A 10 -7.37 -22.38 -5.34
CA ALA A 10 -6.12 -21.68 -5.53
C ALA A 10 -5.76 -20.98 -4.21
N THR A 11 -4.87 -21.61 -3.43
CA THR A 11 -4.23 -20.99 -2.28
C THR A 11 -3.32 -19.89 -2.82
N SER A 12 -3.88 -18.68 -2.99
CA SER A 12 -3.08 -17.48 -3.20
C SER A 12 -2.28 -17.25 -1.92
N THR A 13 -1.05 -17.72 -1.91
CA THR A 13 -0.09 -17.40 -0.86
C THR A 13 -0.01 -15.89 -0.76
N PRO A 14 -0.19 -15.29 0.44
CA PRO A 14 -0.07 -13.85 0.60
C PRO A 14 1.30 -13.39 0.11
N PRO A 15 1.39 -12.22 -0.53
CA PRO A 15 2.66 -11.71 -1.03
C PRO A 15 3.63 -11.57 0.15
N MET A 16 4.84 -12.12 -0.01
CA MET A 16 5.90 -11.98 0.98
C MET A 16 6.23 -10.50 1.20
N PRO A 17 6.51 -10.09 2.46
CA PRO A 17 6.96 -8.74 2.75
C PRO A 17 8.19 -8.41 1.89
N PRO A 18 8.31 -7.16 1.41
CA PRO A 18 9.46 -6.77 0.60
C PRO A 18 10.75 -6.97 1.40
N PRO A 19 11.85 -7.42 0.77
CA PRO A 19 13.15 -7.38 1.41
C PRO A 19 13.51 -5.93 1.74
N ALA A 20 14.04 -5.70 2.94
CA ALA A 20 14.54 -4.39 3.33
C ALA A 20 15.54 -3.90 2.26
N SER A 21 15.35 -2.68 1.75
CA SER A 21 16.29 -2.11 0.79
C SER A 21 17.65 -2.01 1.46
N ARG A 22 18.68 -2.62 0.87
CA ARG A 22 20.06 -2.51 1.37
C ARG A 22 20.46 -1.04 1.43
N GLY A 23 20.55 -0.51 2.65
CA GLY A 23 20.94 0.85 2.96
C GLY A 23 19.75 1.82 3.03
N LEU A 24 19.64 2.52 4.16
CA LEU A 24 18.77 3.68 4.47
C LEU A 24 17.38 3.43 5.08
N CYS A 25 16.72 2.29 4.89
CA CYS A 25 15.39 2.06 5.47
C CYS A 25 15.33 0.84 6.37
N THR A 26 14.83 1.00 7.59
CA THR A 26 14.70 -0.08 8.59
C THR A 26 13.22 -0.29 8.93
N PRO A 27 12.71 -1.53 8.90
CA PRO A 27 11.36 -1.82 9.39
C PRO A 27 11.19 -1.39 10.85
N VAL A 28 10.05 -0.79 11.16
CA VAL A 28 9.68 -0.40 12.52
C VAL A 28 8.30 -0.95 12.88
N GLN A 29 7.94 -0.87 14.17
CA GLN A 29 6.64 -1.32 14.61
C GLN A 29 5.51 -0.39 14.07
N PRO A 30 4.32 -0.95 13.77
CA PRO A 30 3.17 -0.21 13.24
C PRO A 30 2.76 1.06 14.01
N GLU A 31 2.91 1.08 15.34
CA GLU A 31 2.56 2.24 16.17
C GLU A 31 3.34 3.51 15.81
N PHE A 32 4.52 3.38 15.19
CA PHE A 32 5.32 4.52 14.74
C PHE A 32 4.84 5.07 13.39
N ALA A 33 4.03 4.33 12.65
CA ALA A 33 3.66 4.70 11.30
C ALA A 33 2.67 5.89 11.24
N LYS A 34 1.98 6.21 12.34
CA LYS A 34 0.92 7.25 12.40
C LYS A 34 -0.14 7.11 11.29
N PHE A 35 -0.45 5.87 10.88
CA PHE A 35 -1.57 5.57 9.99
C PHE A 35 -2.80 5.22 10.81
N GLN A 36 -3.97 5.63 10.32
CA GLN A 36 -5.22 5.10 10.86
C GLN A 36 -5.37 3.65 10.36
N VAL A 37 -5.71 2.75 11.27
CA VAL A 37 -5.82 1.32 11.02
C VAL A 37 -7.27 0.92 11.06
N ASP A 38 -7.62 -0.13 10.31
CA ASP A 38 -8.99 -0.62 10.19
C ASP A 38 -9.96 0.41 9.59
N GLU A 39 -9.40 1.30 8.76
CA GLU A 39 -10.12 2.34 8.02
C GLU A 39 -10.21 2.02 6.52
N ASP A 40 -11.23 2.60 5.91
CA ASP A 40 -11.41 2.62 4.46
C ASP A 40 -10.91 3.97 3.92
N TYR A 41 -10.21 3.91 2.79
CA TYR A 41 -9.70 5.07 2.08
C TYR A 41 -10.26 5.11 0.67
N HIS A 42 -10.55 6.32 0.17
CA HIS A 42 -10.60 6.60 -1.25
C HIS A 42 -9.17 6.68 -1.80
N VAL A 43 -8.93 6.04 -2.94
CA VAL A 43 -7.65 6.13 -3.65
C VAL A 43 -7.81 6.79 -4.99
N ILE A 44 -6.85 7.65 -5.33
CA ILE A 44 -6.71 8.26 -6.65
C ILE A 44 -5.26 8.08 -7.07
N GLY A 45 -5.02 7.62 -8.29
CA GLY A 45 -3.66 7.46 -8.78
C GLY A 45 -3.54 7.50 -10.29
N GLN A 46 -2.30 7.44 -10.75
CA GLN A 46 -1.94 7.40 -12.15
C GLN A 46 -1.07 6.19 -12.44
N GLN A 47 -1.48 5.33 -13.37
CA GLN A 47 -0.65 4.21 -13.82
C GLN A 47 0.58 4.74 -14.57
N ARG A 48 1.79 4.42 -14.12
CA ARG A 48 3.02 4.87 -14.80
C ARG A 48 3.07 4.43 -16.27
N ARG A 49 2.81 3.14 -16.54
CA ARG A 49 3.00 2.56 -17.89
C ARG A 49 2.10 3.20 -18.95
N THR A 50 0.90 3.62 -18.55
CA THR A 50 -0.15 4.07 -19.48
C THR A 50 -0.50 5.55 -19.30
N GLY A 51 -0.04 6.19 -18.22
CA GLY A 51 -0.48 7.53 -17.81
C GLY A 51 -1.96 7.59 -17.37
N LYS A 52 -2.67 6.45 -17.36
CA LYS A 52 -4.10 6.42 -17.10
C LYS A 52 -4.40 6.70 -15.63
N LEU A 53 -5.28 7.67 -15.39
CA LEU A 53 -5.83 7.93 -14.07
C LEU A 53 -6.77 6.80 -13.64
N TYR A 54 -6.75 6.49 -12.36
CA TYR A 54 -7.66 5.54 -11.74
C TYR A 54 -8.12 6.06 -10.37
N SER A 55 -9.29 5.58 -9.97
CA SER A 55 -9.82 5.77 -8.63
C SER A 55 -10.39 4.46 -8.08
N GLY A 56 -10.54 4.38 -6.77
CA GLY A 56 -11.01 3.18 -6.11
C GLY A 56 -11.12 3.33 -4.60
N THR A 57 -11.12 2.19 -3.92
CA THR A 57 -11.06 2.13 -2.45
C THR A 57 -9.88 1.29 -1.98
N LEU A 58 -9.47 1.51 -0.74
CA LEU A 58 -8.41 0.78 -0.07
C LEU A 58 -8.82 0.52 1.38
N ARG A 59 -8.78 -0.74 1.80
CA ARG A 59 -8.84 -1.14 3.22
C ARG A 59 -7.43 -1.33 3.75
N VAL A 60 -7.12 -0.75 4.91
CA VAL A 60 -5.85 -0.96 5.63
C VAL A 60 -6.15 -1.69 6.93
N GLN A 61 -5.59 -2.89 7.12
CA GLN A 61 -5.81 -3.70 8.32
C GLN A 61 -4.48 -4.06 8.98
N ARG A 62 -4.38 -3.93 10.31
CA ARG A 62 -3.17 -4.34 11.04
C ARG A 62 -3.11 -5.86 11.17
N VAL A 63 -1.96 -6.44 10.83
CA VAL A 63 -1.66 -7.87 10.99
C VAL A 63 -0.28 -8.03 11.63
N GLY A 64 -0.25 -8.10 12.96
CA GLY A 64 1.00 -8.17 13.73
C GLY A 64 1.89 -6.93 13.51
N SER A 65 3.04 -7.13 12.88
CA SER A 65 4.05 -6.10 12.60
C SER A 65 3.92 -5.41 11.23
N HIS A 66 2.92 -5.76 10.44
CA HIS A 66 2.68 -5.16 9.12
C HIS A 66 1.19 -4.83 8.94
N TYR A 67 0.87 -4.23 7.80
CA TYR A 67 -0.51 -4.01 7.38
C TYR A 67 -0.84 -4.86 6.16
N GLN A 68 -2.03 -5.43 6.17
CA GLN A 68 -2.64 -5.98 4.97
C GLN A 68 -3.42 -4.88 4.26
N LEU A 69 -3.25 -4.83 2.94
CA LEU A 69 -3.96 -3.90 2.07
C LEU A 69 -4.93 -4.66 1.17
N ILE A 70 -6.13 -4.12 1.00
CA ILE A 70 -7.08 -4.60 -0.01
C ILE A 70 -7.53 -3.39 -0.83
N ARG A 71 -6.99 -3.28 -2.05
CA ARG A 71 -7.31 -2.19 -2.98
C ARG A 71 -8.34 -2.67 -4.00
N VAL A 72 -9.38 -1.88 -4.26
CA VAL A 72 -10.39 -2.16 -5.28
C VAL A 72 -10.40 -1.04 -6.31
N VAL A 73 -9.97 -1.32 -7.54
CA VAL A 73 -9.92 -0.34 -8.64
C VAL A 73 -10.62 -0.94 -9.86
N GLY A 74 -11.58 -0.21 -10.44
CA GLY A 74 -12.36 -0.70 -11.58
C GLY A 74 -13.05 -2.04 -11.32
N GLY A 75 -13.55 -2.25 -10.10
CA GLY A 75 -14.20 -3.49 -9.66
C GLY A 75 -13.26 -4.67 -9.39
N LYS A 76 -11.94 -4.50 -9.57
CA LYS A 76 -10.95 -5.57 -9.32
C LYS A 76 -10.29 -5.36 -7.97
N SER A 77 -10.33 -6.40 -7.14
CA SER A 77 -9.64 -6.44 -5.86
C SER A 77 -8.20 -6.94 -6.02
N VAL A 78 -7.25 -6.22 -5.43
CA VAL A 78 -5.83 -6.56 -5.37
C VAL A 78 -5.38 -6.51 -3.91
N ARG A 79 -4.74 -7.58 -3.45
CA ARG A 79 -4.16 -7.65 -2.11
C ARG A 79 -2.74 -7.14 -2.11
N GLY A 80 -2.34 -6.50 -1.02
CA GLY A 80 -0.97 -6.06 -0.80
C GLY A 80 -0.57 -6.13 0.66
N VAL A 81 0.70 -5.84 0.91
CA VAL A 81 1.28 -5.73 2.24
C VAL A 81 1.98 -4.38 2.34
N ALA A 82 1.79 -3.68 3.45
CA ALA A 82 2.56 -2.49 3.81
C ALA A 82 3.39 -2.74 5.06
N THR A 83 4.66 -2.36 5.01
CA THR A 83 5.58 -2.44 6.16
C THR A 83 5.95 -1.03 6.58
N PRO A 84 5.76 -0.65 7.85
CA PRO A 84 6.31 0.59 8.39
C PRO A 84 7.83 0.56 8.30
N VAL A 85 8.42 1.61 7.74
CA VAL A 85 9.87 1.78 7.69
C VAL A 85 10.24 3.19 8.14
N VAL A 86 11.40 3.30 8.76
CA VAL A 86 12.06 4.58 9.00
C VAL A 86 13.23 4.68 8.04
N CYS A 87 13.27 5.77 7.26
CA CYS A 87 14.29 5.99 6.24
C CYS A 87 15.14 7.24 6.52
N GLY A 88 16.46 7.09 6.45
CA GLY A 88 17.42 8.19 6.56
C GLY A 88 17.66 8.71 7.99
N PRO A 89 18.60 9.66 8.16
CA PRO A 89 18.95 10.23 9.47
C PRO A 89 17.85 11.12 10.07
N ASP A 90 16.96 11.68 9.23
CA ASP A 90 15.85 12.55 9.64
C ASP A 90 14.57 11.76 9.99
N GLU A 91 14.69 10.44 10.17
CA GLU A 91 13.62 9.52 10.55
C GLU A 91 12.33 9.66 9.73
N VAL A 92 12.43 9.63 8.39
CA VAL A 92 11.23 9.73 7.55
C VAL A 92 10.42 8.44 7.68
N HIS A 93 9.29 8.52 8.39
CA HIS A 93 8.32 7.43 8.50
C HIS A 93 7.59 7.24 7.16
N LEU A 94 7.73 6.04 6.59
CA LEU A 94 7.07 5.64 5.36
C LEU A 94 6.35 4.30 5.56
N LEU A 95 5.39 4.02 4.69
CA LEU A 95 4.98 2.65 4.39
C LEU A 95 5.67 2.19 3.12
N GLN A 96 6.40 1.08 3.20
CA GLN A 96 6.82 0.35 2.02
C GLN A 96 5.72 -0.65 1.63
N ILE A 97 5.15 -0.47 0.45
CA ILE A 97 3.98 -1.18 -0.04
C ILE A 97 4.35 -2.10 -1.18
N ARG A 98 3.73 -3.28 -1.21
CA ARG A 98 3.77 -4.20 -2.33
C ARG A 98 2.39 -4.81 -2.56
N TYR A 99 1.78 -4.49 -3.69
CA TYR A 99 0.60 -5.21 -4.18
C TYR A 99 1.03 -6.48 -4.93
N ALA A 100 0.14 -7.47 -4.98
CA ALA A 100 0.34 -8.67 -5.77
C ALA A 100 0.60 -8.30 -7.24
N ASN A 101 1.72 -8.78 -7.81
CA ASN A 101 2.15 -8.54 -9.20
C ASN A 101 2.49 -7.08 -9.56
N GLU A 102 2.71 -6.21 -8.58
CA GLU A 102 3.19 -4.84 -8.81
C GLU A 102 4.56 -4.60 -8.18
N PRO A 103 5.38 -3.69 -8.73
CA PRO A 103 6.61 -3.27 -8.08
C PRO A 103 6.31 -2.58 -6.73
N ALA A 104 7.25 -2.67 -5.79
CA ALA A 104 7.11 -2.00 -4.51
C ALA A 104 7.18 -0.47 -4.66
N PHE A 105 6.45 0.25 -3.80
CA PHE A 105 6.44 1.70 -3.75
C PHE A 105 6.31 2.18 -2.30
N ASN A 106 6.59 3.46 -2.04
CA ASN A 106 6.59 4.05 -0.71
C ASN A 106 5.47 5.07 -0.56
N CYS A 107 4.82 5.09 0.59
CA CYS A 107 3.87 6.14 0.96
C CYS A 107 4.36 6.92 2.16
N LYS A 108 4.31 8.25 2.06
CA LYS A 108 4.49 9.15 3.19
C LYS A 108 3.11 9.58 3.67
N MET A 109 2.88 9.47 4.97
CA MET A 109 1.69 10.06 5.57
C MET A 109 1.95 11.54 5.86
N SER A 110 0.95 12.35 5.55
CA SER A 110 0.90 13.77 5.90
C SER A 110 -0.45 14.06 6.54
N ILE A 111 -0.47 15.01 7.46
CA ILE A 111 -1.71 15.52 8.04
C ILE A 111 -2.00 16.83 7.31
N ASN A 112 -3.19 16.97 6.73
CA ASN A 112 -3.60 18.22 6.10
C ASN A 112 -4.06 19.25 7.17
N TYR A 113 -4.40 20.47 6.75
CA TYR A 113 -4.85 21.53 7.67
C TYR A 113 -6.12 21.17 8.47
N ASP A 114 -6.92 20.25 7.95
CA ASP A 114 -8.18 19.79 8.56
C ASP A 114 -7.99 18.52 9.42
N ASN A 115 -6.74 18.17 9.76
CA ASN A 115 -6.35 16.97 10.53
C ASN A 115 -6.68 15.62 9.87
N TYR A 116 -6.95 15.59 8.56
CA TYR A 116 -7.08 14.34 7.82
C TYR A 116 -5.71 13.79 7.43
N SER A 117 -5.56 12.47 7.62
CA SER A 117 -4.37 11.72 7.24
C SER A 117 -4.39 11.45 5.74
N VAL A 118 -3.58 12.17 4.96
CA VAL A 118 -3.42 11.97 3.51
C VAL A 118 -2.11 11.26 3.23
N ALA A 119 -2.18 10.10 2.57
CA ALA A 119 -0.98 9.42 2.10
C ALA A 119 -0.62 9.93 0.70
N SER A 120 0.65 10.30 0.50
CA SER A 120 1.23 10.52 -0.83
C SER A 120 2.18 9.37 -1.14
N CYS A 121 1.87 8.64 -2.20
CA CYS A 121 2.58 7.44 -2.60
C CYS A 121 3.31 7.65 -3.92
N GLY A 122 4.56 7.24 -3.92
CA GLY A 122 5.39 7.22 -5.10
C GLY A 122 6.36 6.06 -5.04
N PRO A 123 7.03 5.74 -6.14
CA PRO A 123 8.00 4.64 -6.16
C PRO A 123 9.12 4.77 -5.13
N GLY A 124 9.62 3.62 -4.66
CA GLY A 124 10.61 3.58 -3.60
C GLY A 124 12.01 4.00 -4.05
N GLY A 125 12.64 4.92 -3.29
CA GLY A 125 14.02 5.40 -3.50
C GLY A 125 14.13 6.78 -4.16
N ARG A 126 15.34 7.38 -4.16
CA ARG A 126 15.64 8.64 -4.87
C ARG A 126 15.44 8.51 -6.39
N ASP A 127 15.75 7.34 -6.92
CA ASP A 127 15.52 6.96 -8.33
C ASP A 127 14.19 6.26 -8.56
N GLY A 128 13.44 6.06 -7.47
CA GLY A 128 12.12 5.47 -7.46
C GLY A 128 11.23 6.20 -8.43
N TRP A 129 11.17 7.54 -8.38
CA TRP A 129 10.24 8.42 -9.12
C TRP A 129 9.95 8.03 -10.58
N ALA A 130 10.92 7.40 -11.25
CA ALA A 130 10.70 6.81 -12.56
C ALA A 130 9.71 5.63 -12.50
N VAL A 131 9.91 4.64 -11.61
CA VAL A 131 9.36 3.31 -11.24
C VAL A 131 7.86 2.94 -11.34
N THR A 132 7.07 3.50 -10.43
CA THR A 132 5.68 3.14 -10.15
C THR A 132 4.81 4.38 -10.25
N GLY A 133 3.51 4.20 -10.46
CA GLY A 133 2.57 5.31 -10.51
C GLY A 133 2.58 6.17 -9.25
N LEU A 134 1.93 7.33 -9.34
CA LEU A 134 1.58 8.15 -8.18
C LEU A 134 0.22 7.69 -7.64
N GLU A 135 0.07 7.61 -6.32
CA GLU A 135 -1.20 7.30 -5.65
C GLU A 135 -1.38 8.21 -4.43
N ALA A 136 -2.60 8.64 -4.16
CA ALA A 136 -2.97 9.41 -2.99
C ALA A 136 -4.15 8.73 -2.28
N TRP A 137 -4.11 8.68 -0.95
CA TRP A 137 -5.15 8.07 -0.12
C TRP A 137 -5.83 9.11 0.74
N TYR A 138 -7.15 9.08 0.76
CA TYR A 138 -8.01 9.97 1.53
C TYR A 138 -8.93 9.13 2.41
N PRO A 139 -9.02 9.38 3.73
CA PRO A 139 -9.88 8.60 4.61
C PRO A 139 -11.35 8.78 4.23
N ASN A 140 -12.14 7.70 4.27
CA ASN A 140 -13.59 7.78 4.11
C ASN A 140 -14.16 8.60 5.28
N GLY A 141 -14.84 9.71 4.98
CA GLY A 141 -15.31 10.67 5.98
C GLY A 141 -14.58 12.02 5.97
N ALA A 142 -13.64 12.23 5.06
CA ALA A 142 -13.26 13.58 4.65
C ALA A 142 -14.48 14.25 3.96
N PRO A 143 -14.92 15.45 4.41
CA PRO A 143 -15.99 16.20 3.78
C PRO A 143 -15.65 16.66 2.36
#